data_AF-A0A154PQL5-F1
#
_entry.id   AF-A0A154PQL5-F1
#
_cell.length_a   1.000
_cell.length_b   1.000
_cell.length_c   1.000
_cell.angle_alpha   90.00
_cell.angle_beta   90.00
_cell.angle_gamma   90.00
#
_symmetry.space_group_name_H-M   'P 1'
#
loop_
_entity.id
_entity.type
_entity.pdbx_description
1 polymer ?
#
loop_
_entity_poly.entity_id
_entity_poly.type
_entity_poly.pdbx_seq_one_letter_code
_entity_poly.pdbx_strand_id
1 'polypeptide(L)' 'MFVCPRCGKGYTWKASLHRHLSTGCGLPPMFSCQICDYRTSRKDILIRHMRHVHSQFPV' A
#
# COMPACT_ATOMS: atom_id res chain seq x y z
N MET A 1 -12.58 -14.78 -9.59
CA MET A 1 -12.35 -13.35 -9.30
C MET A 1 -12.86 -13.06 -7.90
N PHE A 2 -12.05 -12.43 -7.05
CA PHE A 2 -12.42 -12.13 -5.66
C PHE A 2 -12.81 -10.66 -5.55
N VAL A 3 -14.03 -10.38 -5.11
CA VAL A 3 -14.60 -9.02 -5.13
C VAL A 3 -14.69 -8.47 -3.71
N CYS A 4 -14.31 -7.21 -3.53
CA CYS A 4 -14.50 -6.53 -2.25
C CYS A 4 -15.98 -6.21 -2.03
N PRO A 5 -16.60 -6.66 -0.92
CA PRO A 5 -18.01 -6.40 -0.64
C PRO A 5 -18.30 -4.94 -0.31
N ARG A 6 -17.28 -4.14 0.05
CA ARG A 6 -17.45 -2.73 0.40
C ARG A 6 -17.38 -1.76 -0.78
N CYS A 7 -16.55 -2.06 -1.78
CA CYS A 7 -16.30 -1.15 -2.91
C CYS A 7 -16.45 -1.81 -4.29
N GLY A 8 -16.83 -3.10 -4.35
CA GLY A 8 -17.03 -3.81 -5.62
C GLY A 8 -15.75 -4.09 -6.42
N LYS A 9 -14.57 -3.76 -5.88
CA LYS A 9 -13.29 -3.89 -6.59
C LYS A 9 -12.90 -5.36 -6.74
N GLY A 10 -12.54 -5.78 -7.96
CA GLY A 10 -12.16 -7.15 -8.28
C GLY A 10 -10.66 -7.41 -8.20
N TYR A 11 -10.29 -8.61 -7.72
CA TYR A 11 -8.91 -9.06 -7.56
C TYR A 11 -8.75 -10.47 -8.13
N THR A 12 -7.60 -10.74 -8.74
CA THR A 12 -7.25 -12.06 -9.28
C THR A 12 -7.02 -13.08 -8.18
N TRP A 13 -6.43 -12.65 -7.04
CA TRP A 13 -6.04 -13.53 -5.95
C TRP A 13 -6.71 -13.16 -4.62
N LYS A 14 -7.08 -14.19 -3.83
CA LYS A 14 -7.67 -14.01 -2.50
C LYS A 14 -6.77 -13.21 -1.55
N ALA A 15 -5.46 -13.44 -1.61
CA ALA A 15 -4.48 -12.68 -0.82
C ALA A 15 -4.50 -11.18 -1.13
N SER A 16 -4.76 -10.79 -2.37
CA SER A 16 -4.85 -9.39 -2.77
C SER A 16 -6.12 -8.73 -2.24
N LEU A 17 -7.26 -9.45 -2.27
CA LEU A 17 -8.48 -9.00 -1.62
C LEU A 17 -8.30 -8.87 -0.09
N HIS A 18 -7.68 -9.87 0.56
CA HIS A 18 -7.41 -9.81 2.00
C HIS A 18 -6.54 -8.62 2.38
N ARG A 19 -5.44 -8.37 1.64
CA ARG A 19 -4.59 -7.19 1.85
C ARG A 19 -5.36 -5.89 1.65
N HIS A 20 -6.19 -5.82 0.62
CA HIS A 20 -7.06 -4.66 0.38
C HIS A 20 -8.01 -4.41 1.56
N LEU A 21 -8.66 -5.45 2.09
CA LEU A 21 -9.54 -5.32 3.24
C LEU A 21 -8.79 -4.92 4.51
N SER A 22 -7.58 -5.48 4.73
CA SER A 22 -6.72 -5.19 5.88
C SER A 22 -6.17 -3.77 5.87
N THR A 23 -5.96 -3.18 4.70
CA THR A 23 -5.52 -1.76 4.56
C THR A 23 -6.70 -0.78 4.55
N GLY A 24 -7.92 -1.30 4.66
CA GLY A 24 -9.16 -0.54 4.57
C GLY A 24 -9.55 -0.26 3.12
N CYS A 25 -10.77 -0.65 2.76
CA CYS A 25 -11.35 -0.28 1.47
C CYS A 25 -11.58 1.25 1.47
N GLY A 26 -10.89 1.94 0.55
CA GLY A 26 -11.01 3.39 0.40
C GLY A 26 -10.29 4.22 1.46
N LEU A 27 -9.50 3.61 2.35
CA LEU A 27 -8.72 4.38 3.31
C LEU A 27 -7.50 5.02 2.62
N PRO A 28 -7.15 6.26 2.99
CA PRO A 28 -5.96 6.92 2.49
C PRO A 28 -4.70 6.14 2.88
N PRO A 29 -3.60 6.32 2.13
CA PRO A 29 -2.34 5.66 2.42
C PRO A 29 -1.86 5.96 3.85
N MET A 30 -1.72 4.92 4.66
CA MET A 30 -1.35 5.03 6.07
C MET A 30 0.15 5.29 6.30
N PHE A 31 1.01 4.97 5.34
CA PHE A 31 2.46 5.12 5.48
C PHE A 31 2.95 6.25 4.58
N SER A 32 3.48 7.31 5.19
CA SER A 32 4.10 8.42 4.49
C SER A 32 5.63 8.32 4.50
N CYS A 33 6.24 8.74 3.40
CA CYS A 33 7.65 9.05 3.38
C CYS A 33 7.92 10.26 4.30
N GLN A 34 9.07 10.24 4.96
CA GLN A 34 9.52 11.33 5.84
C GLN A 34 10.36 12.37 5.09
N ILE A 35 10.72 12.09 3.84
CA ILE A 35 11.64 12.90 3.03
C ILE A 35 10.89 13.60 1.88
N CYS A 36 9.76 13.05 1.43
CA CYS A 36 8.92 13.65 0.39
C CYS A 36 7.43 13.36 0.64
N ASP A 37 6.56 13.93 -0.20
CA ASP A 37 5.10 13.76 -0.09
C ASP A 37 4.56 12.39 -0.54
N TYR A 38 5.45 11.40 -0.79
CA TYR A 38 5.03 10.06 -1.19
C TYR A 38 4.28 9.35 -0.06
N ARG A 39 3.13 8.76 -0.37
CA ARG A 39 2.30 8.00 0.58
C ARG A 39 1.85 6.68 -0.02
N THR A 40 1.84 5.62 0.78
CA THR A 40 1.38 4.29 0.38
C THR A 40 0.62 3.60 1.50
N SER A 41 -0.31 2.70 1.15
CA SER A 41 -1.03 1.88 2.13
C SER A 41 -0.22 0.65 2.60
N ARG A 42 1.03 0.52 2.15
CA ARG A 42 1.87 -0.66 2.39
C ARG A 42 3.28 -0.32 2.83
N LYS A 43 3.68 -0.87 3.98
CA LYS A 43 5.03 -0.70 4.53
C LYS A 43 6.14 -1.22 3.59
N ASP A 44 5.95 -2.37 2.95
CA ASP A 44 6.96 -2.93 2.05
C ASP A 44 7.20 -2.06 0.81
N ILE A 45 6.14 -1.40 0.33
CA ILE A 45 6.24 -0.43 -0.77
C ILE A 45 6.95 0.83 -0.31
N LEU A 46 6.73 1.30 0.93
CA LEU A 46 7.45 2.44 1.48
C LEU A 46 8.95 2.13 1.63
N ILE A 47 9.32 0.96 2.14
CA ILE A 47 10.73 0.56 2.27
C ILE A 47 11.42 0.52 0.91
N ARG A 48 10.75 -0.04 -0.11
CA ARG A 48 11.28 -0.03 -1.48
C ARG A 48 11.40 1.39 -2.01
N HIS A 49 10.40 2.24 -1.79
CA HIS A 49 10.48 3.66 -2.15
C HIS A 49 11.70 4.33 -1.51
N MET A 50 11.91 4.17 -0.20
CA MET A 50 13.07 4.73 0.51
C MET A 50 14.38 4.24 -0.10
N ARG A 51 14.53 2.94 -0.37
CA ARG A 51 15.78 2.40 -0.95
C ARG A 51 16.08 2.90 -2.37
N HIS A 52 15.06 3.10 -3.19
CA HIS A 52 15.25 3.44 -4.61
C HIS A 52 15.23 4.94 -4.88
N VAL A 53 14.45 5.70 -4.12
CA VAL A 53 14.26 7.15 -4.30
C VAL A 53 15.13 7.94 -3.31
N HIS A 54 15.34 7.39 -2.11
CA HIS A 54 16.11 8.01 -1.03
C HIS A 54 17.28 7.12 -0.61
N SER A 55 17.98 6.52 -1.59
CA SER A 55 19.08 5.56 -1.39
C SER A 55 20.23 6.05 -0.49
N GLN A 56 20.37 7.38 -0.33
CA GLN A 56 21.34 8.02 0.57
C GLN A 56 20.90 8.10 2.04
N PHE A 57 19.64 7.79 2.35
CA PHE A 57 19.11 7.80 3.71
C PHE A 57 18.89 6.36 4.18
N PRO A 58 19.67 5.86 5.15
CA PRO A 58 19.42 4.54 5.72
C PRO A 58 18.08 4.56 6.45
N VAL A 59 17.24 3.57 6.14
CA VAL A 59 15.98 3.27 6.84
C VAL A 59 16.20 2.78 8.26
#